data_AF-A0ABD2IRW1-F1
#
_entry.id   AF-A0ABD2IRW1-F1
#
_cell.length_a   1.000
_cell.length_b   1.000
_cell.length_c   1.000
_cell.angle_alpha   90.00
_cell.angle_beta   90.00
_cell.angle_gamma   90.00
#
_symmetry.space_group_name_H-M   'P 1'
#
loop_
_entity.id
_entity.type
_entity.pdbx_description
1 polymer ?
#
loop_
_entity_poly.entity_id
_entity_poly.type
_entity_poly.pdbx_seq_one_letter_code
_entity_poly.pdbx_strand_id
1 'polypeptide(L)'
;MPSLVATSAIASGQQWDFPNIWPPLAHMMIEGLRRSGIKRMEDKARDLAAQWVSANHKLYNNCRNYMFEKTTADKGTPGGGGEYNVQIGFRWTNGDILDLLVTYGKEMKRVTDFPEVKCTVNEVVEEPDEFP
;
A
#
# COMPACT_ATOMS: atom_id res chain seq x y z
N MET A 1 -0.77 8.27 -14.69
CA MET A 1 -1.38 6.91 -14.76
C MET A 1 -1.26 6.26 -13.39
N PRO A 2 -2.25 5.46 -12.93
CA PRO A 2 -2.28 4.95 -11.56
C PRO A 2 -1.04 4.09 -11.33
N SER A 3 -0.41 4.30 -10.19
CA SER A 3 1.00 3.99 -10.00
C SER A 3 1.20 2.80 -9.07
N LEU A 4 0.11 2.11 -8.78
CA LEU A 4 0.01 0.90 -7.96
C LEU A 4 -1.22 0.14 -8.45
N VAL A 5 -1.21 -1.19 -8.36
CA VAL A 5 -2.29 -2.02 -8.89
C VAL A 5 -3.30 -2.33 -7.81
N ALA A 6 -4.56 -1.98 -8.07
CA ALA A 6 -5.69 -2.33 -7.23
C ALA A 6 -5.90 -3.86 -7.21
N THR A 7 -6.49 -4.34 -6.14
CA THR A 7 -6.78 -5.77 -5.91
C THR A 7 -7.59 -6.38 -7.03
N SER A 8 -8.54 -5.61 -7.58
CA SER A 8 -9.40 -5.99 -8.68
C SER A 8 -9.80 -4.74 -9.48
N ALA A 9 -10.42 -4.94 -10.65
CA ALA A 9 -11.01 -3.88 -11.47
C ALA A 9 -12.48 -3.58 -11.12
N ILE A 10 -13.07 -4.34 -10.19
CA ILE A 10 -14.48 -4.25 -9.79
C ILE A 10 -14.58 -3.38 -8.55
N ALA A 11 -15.48 -2.40 -8.54
CA ALA A 11 -15.76 -1.55 -7.39
C ALA A 11 -17.02 -2.05 -6.64
N SER A 12 -16.90 -3.17 -5.94
CA SER A 12 -18.04 -3.81 -5.25
C SER A 12 -18.36 -3.22 -3.88
N GLY A 13 -17.41 -2.45 -3.31
CA GLY A 13 -17.45 -2.01 -1.91
C GLY A 13 -16.92 -3.04 -0.91
N GLN A 14 -16.49 -4.22 -1.38
CA GLN A 14 -15.84 -5.24 -0.56
C GLN A 14 -14.34 -4.96 -0.36
N GLN A 15 -13.74 -5.59 0.66
CA GLN A 15 -12.34 -5.30 1.03
C GLN A 15 -11.34 -5.70 -0.07
N TRP A 16 -11.64 -6.76 -0.82
CA TRP A 16 -10.76 -7.36 -1.84
C TRP A 16 -11.06 -6.88 -3.26
N ASP A 17 -11.49 -5.63 -3.40
CA ASP A 17 -11.91 -5.04 -4.66
C ASP A 17 -11.41 -3.60 -4.82
N PHE A 18 -11.59 -3.02 -6.01
CA PHE A 18 -11.26 -1.62 -6.26
C PHE A 18 -12.00 -0.71 -5.25
N PRO A 19 -11.34 0.30 -4.65
CA PRO A 19 -10.00 0.80 -4.94
C PRO A 19 -8.88 0.25 -4.05
N ASN A 20 -9.14 -0.78 -3.24
CA ASN A 20 -8.18 -1.24 -2.24
C ASN A 20 -6.94 -1.89 -2.88
N ILE A 21 -5.81 -1.66 -2.24
CA ILE A 21 -4.52 -2.28 -2.49
C ILE A 21 -4.08 -2.94 -1.19
N TRP A 22 -3.84 -4.25 -1.26
CA TRP A 22 -3.30 -5.02 -0.15
C TRP A 22 -1.77 -5.10 -0.28
N PRO A 23 -1.01 -4.75 0.78
CA PRO A 23 0.45 -4.79 0.77
C PRO A 23 1.05 -6.12 0.29
N PRO A 24 0.53 -7.31 0.68
CA PRO A 24 1.03 -8.58 0.16
C PRO A 24 0.91 -8.71 -1.37
N LEU A 25 -0.19 -8.21 -1.97
CA LEU A 25 -0.38 -8.25 -3.42
C LEU A 25 0.57 -7.29 -4.14
N ALA A 26 0.77 -6.09 -3.57
CA ALA A 26 1.73 -5.12 -4.06
C ALA A 26 3.16 -5.69 -4.03
N HIS A 27 3.55 -6.31 -2.90
CA HIS A 27 4.85 -6.94 -2.72
C HIS A 27 5.08 -8.07 -3.74
N MET A 28 4.15 -9.02 -3.85
CA MET A 28 4.25 -10.13 -4.80
C MET A 28 4.40 -9.65 -6.25
N MET A 29 3.68 -8.59 -6.63
CA MET A 29 3.81 -8.01 -7.96
C MET A 29 5.19 -7.40 -8.19
N ILE A 30 5.68 -6.58 -7.25
CA ILE A 30 6.99 -5.95 -7.35
C ILE A 30 8.08 -7.02 -7.42
N GLU A 31 8.01 -8.03 -6.57
CA GLU A 31 8.98 -9.12 -6.51
C GLU A 31 8.94 -9.98 -7.78
N GLY A 32 7.75 -10.27 -8.30
CA GLY A 32 7.59 -10.99 -9.57
C GLY A 32 8.22 -10.24 -10.75
N LEU A 33 8.03 -8.92 -10.83
CA LEU A 33 8.66 -8.08 -11.84
C LEU A 33 10.18 -8.01 -11.66
N ARG A 34 10.67 -7.89 -10.42
CA ARG A 34 12.10 -7.85 -10.07
C ARG A 34 12.81 -9.15 -10.43
N ARG A 35 12.16 -10.30 -10.30
CA ARG A 35 12.72 -11.62 -10.61
C ARG A 35 12.51 -12.08 -12.05
N SER A 36 11.92 -11.25 -12.89
CA SER A 36 11.57 -11.64 -14.26
C SER A 36 12.76 -11.91 -15.18
N GLY A 37 13.96 -11.37 -14.87
CA GLY A 37 15.13 -11.40 -15.75
C GLY A 37 14.99 -10.50 -16.98
N ILE A 38 13.91 -9.69 -17.05
CA ILE A 38 13.64 -8.75 -18.13
C ILE A 38 13.91 -7.35 -17.60
N LYS A 39 14.98 -6.71 -18.08
CA LYS A 39 15.42 -5.38 -17.61
C LYS A 39 14.29 -4.35 -17.53
N ARG A 40 13.42 -4.28 -18.55
CA ARG A 40 12.28 -3.35 -18.56
C ARG A 40 11.31 -3.59 -17.38
N MET A 41 11.10 -4.84 -17.00
CA MET A 41 10.23 -5.20 -15.88
C MET A 41 10.92 -4.95 -14.53
N GLU A 42 12.22 -5.18 -14.44
CA GLU A 42 13.03 -4.85 -13.27
C GLU A 42 13.06 -3.32 -13.03
N ASP A 43 13.20 -2.52 -14.08
CA ASP A 43 13.07 -1.06 -14.03
C ASP A 43 11.67 -0.67 -13.52
N LYS A 44 10.63 -1.35 -14.01
CA LYS A 44 9.25 -1.11 -13.57
C LYS A 44 9.04 -1.50 -12.11
N ALA A 45 9.65 -2.58 -11.63
CA ALA A 45 9.61 -3.00 -10.23
C ALA A 45 10.21 -1.91 -9.33
N ARG A 46 11.34 -1.32 -9.73
CA ARG A 46 11.98 -0.20 -9.02
C ARG A 46 11.06 1.02 -8.93
N ASP A 47 10.43 1.40 -10.04
CA ASP A 47 9.50 2.53 -10.08
C ASP A 47 8.28 2.30 -9.16
N LEU A 48 7.72 1.09 -9.20
CA LEU A 48 6.57 0.71 -8.37
C LEU A 48 6.95 0.69 -6.89
N ALA A 49 8.11 0.13 -6.53
CA ALA A 49 8.62 0.14 -5.17
C ALA A 49 8.79 1.56 -4.63
N ALA A 50 9.40 2.46 -5.42
CA ALA A 50 9.57 3.87 -5.04
C ALA A 50 8.23 4.57 -4.80
N GLN A 51 7.23 4.30 -5.66
CA GLN A 51 5.89 4.86 -5.53
C GLN A 51 5.16 4.29 -4.31
N TRP A 52 5.26 2.98 -4.08
CA TRP A 52 4.60 2.29 -2.97
C TRP A 52 5.13 2.74 -1.61
N VAL A 53 6.45 2.76 -1.46
CA VAL A 53 7.11 3.23 -0.24
C VAL A 53 6.81 4.71 0.01
N SER A 54 6.86 5.55 -1.03
CA SER A 54 6.58 6.98 -0.86
C SER A 54 5.11 7.25 -0.50
N ALA A 55 4.16 6.48 -1.06
CA ALA A 55 2.74 6.57 -0.72
C ALA A 55 2.49 6.18 0.74
N ASN A 56 3.01 5.03 1.18
CA ASN A 56 2.88 4.57 2.56
C ASN A 56 3.55 5.52 3.55
N HIS A 57 4.74 6.03 3.22
CA HIS A 57 5.41 7.02 4.04
C HIS A 57 4.63 8.35 4.12
N LYS A 58 3.99 8.78 3.03
CA LYS A 58 3.11 9.96 3.07
C LYS A 58 1.90 9.69 3.97
N LEU A 59 1.26 8.53 3.82
CA LEU A 59 0.11 8.13 4.63
C LEU A 59 0.48 8.10 6.12
N TYR A 60 1.59 7.44 6.47
CA TYR A 60 2.13 7.40 7.84
C TYR A 60 2.27 8.79 8.45
N ASN A 61 2.95 9.71 7.76
CA ASN A 61 3.21 11.06 8.27
C ASN A 61 1.93 11.91 8.43
N ASN A 62 0.89 11.65 7.62
CA ASN A 62 -0.35 12.43 7.63
C ASN A 62 -1.46 11.77 8.48
N CYS A 63 -1.34 10.49 8.79
CA CYS A 63 -2.33 9.69 9.51
C CYS A 63 -1.78 9.16 10.83
N ARG A 64 -1.39 10.09 11.72
CA ARG A 64 -1.00 9.82 13.11
C ARG A 64 0.17 8.85 13.30
N ASN A 65 1.06 8.70 12.31
CA ASN A 65 2.20 7.77 12.37
C ASN A 65 1.76 6.30 12.47
N TYR A 66 0.64 5.94 11.81
CA TYR A 66 0.19 4.57 11.69
C TYR A 66 0.43 4.01 10.29
N MET A 67 0.76 2.72 10.25
CA MET A 67 0.74 1.91 9.05
C MET A 67 -0.61 1.20 8.98
N PHE A 68 -1.15 1.02 7.78
CA PHE A 68 -2.51 0.51 7.58
C PHE A 68 -2.48 -0.88 6.94
N GLU A 69 -3.49 -1.69 7.28
CA GLU A 69 -3.71 -3.01 6.69
C GLU A 69 -3.79 -2.97 5.16
N LYS A 70 -4.49 -1.97 4.62
CA LYS A 70 -4.74 -1.76 3.20
C LYS A 70 -4.80 -0.26 2.89
N THR A 71 -4.47 0.11 1.66
CA THR A 71 -4.49 1.50 1.18
C THR A 71 -5.32 1.60 -0.09
N THR A 72 -5.79 2.78 -0.47
CA THR A 72 -6.49 2.99 -1.74
C THR A 72 -5.54 3.28 -2.90
N ALA A 73 -5.96 2.94 -4.13
CA ALA A 73 -5.22 3.19 -5.36
C ALA A 73 -5.07 4.67 -5.74
N ASP A 74 -5.80 5.56 -5.06
CA ASP A 74 -5.57 7.01 -5.14
C ASP A 74 -4.25 7.44 -4.47
N LYS A 75 -3.56 6.52 -3.79
CA LYS A 75 -2.25 6.71 -3.16
C LYS A 75 -2.24 7.73 -2.01
N GLY A 76 -3.39 7.92 -1.35
CA GLY A 76 -3.53 8.98 -0.35
C GLY A 76 -4.56 8.71 0.74
N THR A 77 -5.16 7.52 0.82
CA THR A 77 -6.20 7.25 1.82
C THR A 77 -6.01 5.84 2.41
N PRO A 78 -6.30 5.63 3.70
CA PRO A 78 -6.49 4.28 4.22
C PRO A 78 -7.56 3.55 3.40
N GLY A 79 -7.35 2.25 3.15
CA GLY A 79 -8.36 1.41 2.49
C GLY A 79 -9.64 1.30 3.34
N GLY A 80 -10.69 0.71 2.78
CA GLY A 80 -11.96 0.56 3.49
C GLY A 80 -12.88 -0.48 2.85
N GLY A 81 -14.17 -0.41 3.17
CA GLY A 81 -15.17 -1.34 2.65
C GLY A 81 -15.18 -2.70 3.35
N GLY A 82 -16.13 -3.54 2.96
CA GLY A 82 -16.41 -4.86 3.54
C GLY A 82 -16.89 -4.83 4.99
N GLU A 83 -16.57 -5.90 5.71
CA GLU A 83 -17.22 -6.26 6.99
C GLU A 83 -16.74 -5.49 8.22
N TYR A 84 -15.55 -4.87 8.17
CA TYR A 84 -14.97 -4.16 9.30
C TYR A 84 -14.07 -3.00 8.85
N ASN A 85 -13.81 -2.08 9.79
CA ASN A 85 -12.98 -0.90 9.55
C ASN A 85 -11.51 -1.27 9.31
N VAL A 86 -10.77 -0.45 8.57
CA VAL A 86 -9.34 -0.68 8.33
C VAL A 86 -8.53 -0.69 9.64
N GLN A 87 -7.63 -1.67 9.75
CA GLN A 87 -6.79 -1.87 10.94
C GLN A 87 -5.45 -1.13 10.84
N ILE A 88 -4.86 -0.79 11.98
CA ILE A 88 -3.58 -0.06 12.11
C ILE A 88 -2.43 -0.96 12.59
N GLY A 89 -1.17 -0.51 12.41
CA GLY A 89 0.03 -1.22 12.88
C GLY A 89 0.37 -2.50 12.10
N PHE A 90 -0.36 -2.77 11.02
CA PHE A 90 -0.52 -4.10 10.45
C PHE A 90 0.79 -4.75 9.97
N ARG A 91 1.05 -5.97 10.44
CA ARG A 91 2.35 -6.66 10.34
C ARG A 91 2.87 -6.76 8.91
N TRP A 92 2.05 -7.18 7.95
CA TRP A 92 2.53 -7.33 6.57
C TRP A 92 2.94 -6.01 5.95
N THR A 93 2.34 -4.88 6.34
CA THR A 93 2.62 -3.58 5.71
C THR A 93 3.99 -3.12 6.16
N ASN A 94 4.28 -3.33 7.45
CA ASN A 94 5.60 -3.07 8.00
C ASN A 94 6.66 -3.96 7.33
N GLY A 95 6.39 -5.26 7.21
CA GLY A 95 7.32 -6.21 6.59
C GLY A 95 7.61 -5.89 5.12
N ASP A 96 6.56 -5.64 4.34
CA ASP A 96 6.63 -5.26 2.92
C ASP A 96 7.44 -3.97 2.71
N ILE A 97 7.14 -2.91 3.47
CA ILE A 97 7.88 -1.64 3.35
C ILE A 97 9.34 -1.79 3.78
N LEU A 98 9.63 -2.54 4.85
CA LEU A 98 11.00 -2.79 5.28
C LEU A 98 11.80 -3.57 4.23
N ASP A 99 11.22 -4.62 3.65
CA ASP A 99 11.86 -5.42 2.60
C ASP A 99 12.19 -4.57 1.37
N LEU A 100 11.26 -3.73 0.93
CA LEU A 100 11.46 -2.83 -0.22
C LEU A 100 12.50 -1.74 0.08
N LEU A 101 12.55 -1.22 1.31
CA LEU A 101 13.58 -0.27 1.72
C LEU A 101 14.97 -0.91 1.76
N VAL A 102 15.08 -2.16 2.25
CA VAL A 102 16.35 -2.91 2.23
C VAL A 102 16.78 -3.21 0.79
N THR A 103 15.84 -3.61 -0.06
CA THR A 103 16.11 -4.01 -1.45
C THR A 103 16.48 -2.84 -2.35
N TYR A 104 15.77 -1.72 -2.23
CA TYR A 104 15.87 -0.60 -3.19
C TYR A 104 16.37 0.71 -2.58
N GLY A 105 16.51 0.82 -1.25
CA GLY A 105 16.70 2.10 -0.56
C GLY A 105 17.88 2.95 -1.03
N LYS A 106 18.96 2.32 -1.53
CA LYS A 106 20.14 3.04 -2.07
C LYS A 106 19.87 3.73 -3.41
N GLU A 107 18.96 3.18 -4.22
CA GLU A 107 18.64 3.66 -5.58
C GLU A 107 17.31 4.40 -5.63
N MET A 108 16.49 4.25 -4.59
CA MET A 108 15.13 4.76 -4.55
C MET A 108 15.11 6.29 -4.52
N LYS A 109 14.35 6.88 -5.43
CA LYS A 109 14.02 8.32 -5.40
C LYS A 109 12.65 8.50 -4.77
N ARG A 110 12.56 9.40 -3.80
CA ARG A 110 11.28 9.76 -3.20
C ARG A 110 10.36 10.36 -4.26
N VAL A 111 9.16 9.79 -4.38
CA VAL A 111 8.10 10.35 -5.21
C VAL A 111 7.33 11.36 -4.34
N THR A 112 6.98 12.51 -4.90
CA THR A 112 6.26 13.57 -4.16
C THR A 112 4.90 13.91 -4.78
N ASP A 113 4.68 13.49 -6.03
CA ASP A 113 3.44 13.72 -6.77
C ASP A 113 2.35 12.72 -6.33
N PHE A 114 1.81 12.99 -5.15
CA PHE A 114 0.70 12.25 -4.54
C PHE A 114 -0.42 13.25 -4.20
N PRO A 115 -1.69 12.88 -4.41
CA PRO A 115 -2.81 13.71 -3.97
C PRO A 115 -2.79 13.91 -2.45
N GLU A 116 -3.50 14.92 -1.98
CA GLU A 116 -3.64 15.20 -0.55
C GLU A 116 -4.16 13.97 0.21
N VAL A 117 -3.58 13.70 1.38
CA VAL A 117 -3.96 12.54 2.18
C VAL A 117 -5.21 12.87 2.99
N LYS A 118 -6.26 12.05 2.88
CA LYS A 118 -7.45 12.17 3.72
C LYS A 118 -7.37 11.16 4.85
N CYS A 119 -6.94 11.58 6.03
CA CYS A 119 -7.01 10.75 7.22
C CYS A 119 -8.46 10.66 7.70
N THR A 120 -9.11 9.53 7.45
CA THR A 120 -10.50 9.27 7.88
C THR A 120 -10.58 8.58 9.25
N VAL A 121 -9.44 8.31 9.87
CA VAL A 121 -9.33 7.53 11.11
C VAL A 121 -9.50 8.47 12.30
N ASN A 122 -10.73 8.59 12.79
CA ASN A 122 -11.06 9.45 13.92
C ASN A 122 -10.63 8.82 15.26
N GLU A 123 -10.69 7.50 15.37
CA GLU A 123 -10.38 6.71 16.58
C GLU A 123 -9.50 5.51 16.23
N VAL A 124 -8.66 5.06 17.19
CA VAL A 124 -7.95 3.78 17.07
C VAL A 124 -9.03 2.71 17.11
N VAL A 125 -9.22 2.01 15.99
CA VAL A 125 -10.13 0.87 15.95
C VAL A 125 -9.46 -0.24 16.74
N GLU A 126 -10.06 -0.63 17.87
CA GLU A 126 -9.64 -1.83 18.59
C GLU A 126 -9.89 -3.05 17.69
N GLU A 127 -8.91 -3.97 17.66
CA GLU A 127 -9.09 -5.25 16.97
C GLU A 127 -10.31 -5.94 17.61
N PRO A 128 -11.27 -6.42 16.79
CA PRO A 128 -12.41 -7.13 17.35
C PRO A 128 -11.92 -8.42 18.05
N ASP A 129 -12.50 -8.73 19.21
CA ASP A 129 -12.17 -9.93 19.98
C ASP A 129 -12.40 -11.22 19.16
N GLU A 130 -13.35 -11.17 18.22
CA GLU A 130 -13.66 -12.25 17.29
C GLU A 130 -13.82 -11.68 15.88
N PHE A 131 -13.10 -12.25 14.92
CA PHE A 131 -13.35 -12.07 13.49
C PHE A 131 -14.43 -13.07 13.05
N PRO A 132 -15.32 -12.70 12.11
CA PRO A 132 -16.34 -13.61 11.57
C PRO A 132 -15.74 -14.86 10.91
#